data_AF-A0A183JJW1-F1
#
_entry.id   AF-A0A183JJW1-F1
#
_cell.length_a   1.000
_cell.length_b   1.000
_cell.length_c   1.000
_cell.angle_alpha   90.00
_cell.angle_beta   90.00
_cell.angle_gamma   90.00
#
_symmetry.space_group_name_H-M   'P 1'
#
loop_
_entity.id
_entity.type
_entity.pdbx_description
1 polymer ?
#
loop_
_entity_poly.entity_id
_entity_poly.type
_entity_poly.pdbx_seq_one_letter_code
_entity_poly.pdbx_strand_id
1 'polypeptide(L)'
;MALSAVRNYDEDKKACDQFLRFYSKIDSCGNKHFVYSEQLTRIANREQSVLYISLDDVAEHSSDLANAIECNAVRYTKIFAEVIDDLLPDFRTVDLVPQDVLDIFIDHRIRMEQRIRAADAETAPRAVSRDPEPVNMAEVRSRFPPELLRRL
;
A
#
# COMPACT_ATOMS: atom_id res chain seq x y z
N MET A 1 16.21 -22.68 30.04
CA MET A 1 15.04 -22.25 29.23
C MET A 1 14.79 -20.79 29.58
N ALA A 2 15.40 -19.87 28.82
CA ALA A 2 15.25 -18.45 29.07
C ALA A 2 13.83 -18.03 28.69
N LEU A 3 13.15 -17.33 29.60
CA LEU A 3 11.83 -16.75 29.36
C LEU A 3 11.89 -15.92 28.09
N SER A 4 11.09 -16.28 27.09
CA SER A 4 10.89 -15.47 25.90
C SER A 4 10.27 -14.15 26.34
N ALA A 5 11.10 -13.13 26.52
CA ALA A 5 10.64 -11.76 26.66
C ALA A 5 9.68 -11.49 25.50
N VAL A 6 8.50 -10.95 25.82
CA VAL A 6 7.54 -10.52 24.81
C VAL A 6 8.28 -9.53 23.92
N ARG A 7 8.56 -9.95 22.68
CA ARG A 7 9.31 -9.13 21.73
C ARG A 7 8.50 -7.88 21.42
N ASN A 8 9.15 -6.72 21.47
CA ASN A 8 8.51 -5.47 21.18
C ASN A 8 8.48 -5.25 19.65
N TYR A 9 7.33 -5.51 19.04
CA TYR A 9 7.17 -5.39 17.59
C TYR A 9 7.22 -3.93 17.09
N ASP A 10 7.01 -2.95 17.96
CA ASP A 10 7.13 -1.53 17.58
C ASP A 10 8.58 -1.12 17.39
N GLU A 11 9.50 -1.73 18.15
CA GLU A 11 10.94 -1.56 17.96
C GLU A 11 11.41 -2.26 16.68
N ASP A 12 10.94 -3.48 16.45
CA ASP A 12 11.21 -4.21 15.20
C ASP A 12 10.68 -3.43 13.99
N LYS A 13 9.49 -2.80 14.08
CA LYS A 13 8.93 -1.96 13.01
C LYS A 13 9.87 -0.82 12.64
N LYS A 14 10.46 -0.14 13.63
CA LYS A 14 11.45 0.94 13.41
C LYS A 14 12.75 0.41 12.83
N ALA A 15 13.20 -0.76 13.26
CA ALA A 15 14.39 -1.40 12.72
C ALA A 15 14.20 -1.78 11.24
N CYS A 16 13.01 -2.27 10.87
CA CYS A 16 12.64 -2.55 9.49
C CYS A 16 12.62 -1.27 8.62
N ASP A 17 12.07 -0.17 9.14
CA ASP A 17 12.08 1.14 8.44
C ASP A 17 13.51 1.62 8.16
N GLN A 18 14.37 1.56 9.18
CA GLN A 18 15.78 1.93 9.04
C GLN A 18 16.51 1.03 8.05
N PHE A 19 16.26 -0.28 8.10
CA PHE A 19 16.84 -1.23 7.16
C PHE A 19 16.48 -0.89 5.71
N LEU A 20 15.20 -0.64 5.43
CA LEU A 20 14.73 -0.33 4.08
C LEU A 20 15.30 0.99 3.53
N ARG A 21 15.53 2.00 4.40
CA ARG A 21 16.06 3.31 3.98
C ARG A 21 17.59 3.32 3.83
N PHE A 22 18.32 2.67 4.73
CA PHE A 22 19.78 2.86 4.88
C PHE A 22 20.62 1.70 4.36
N TYR A 23 20.03 0.53 4.06
CA TYR A 23 20.80 -0.61 3.59
C TYR A 23 21.39 -0.34 2.20
N SER A 24 22.73 -0.41 2.11
CA SER A 24 23.48 -0.25 0.88
C SER A 24 24.48 -1.39 0.71
N LYS A 25 24.51 -2.01 -0.47
CA LYS A 25 25.57 -2.94 -0.85
C LYS A 25 26.66 -2.18 -1.58
N ILE A 26 27.91 -2.61 -1.40
CA ILE A 26 29.03 -2.11 -2.20
C ILE A 26 29.08 -2.99 -3.45
N ASP A 27 28.84 -2.40 -4.61
CA ASP A 27 28.95 -3.13 -5.87
C ASP A 27 30.43 -3.41 -6.21
N SER A 28 30.69 -4.31 -7.16
CA SER A 28 32.04 -4.69 -7.63
C SER A 28 32.87 -3.49 -8.09
N CYS A 29 32.22 -2.37 -8.43
CA CYS A 29 32.85 -1.10 -8.81
C CYS A 29 33.14 -0.15 -7.63
N GLY A 30 32.87 -0.54 -6.38
CA GLY A 30 33.10 0.28 -5.19
C GLY A 30 32.03 1.35 -4.92
N ASN A 31 30.94 1.37 -5.70
CA ASN A 31 29.84 2.30 -5.52
C ASN A 31 28.82 1.76 -4.50
N LYS A 32 28.25 2.65 -3.69
CA LYS A 32 27.14 2.32 -2.79
C LYS A 32 25.86 2.17 -3.61
N HIS A 33 25.33 0.96 -3.68
CA HIS A 33 24.09 0.62 -4.36
C HIS A 33 22.99 0.33 -3.32
N PHE A 34 21.92 1.14 -3.36
CA PHE A 34 20.77 0.99 -2.47
C PHE A 34 19.72 0.09 -3.11
N VAL A 35 19.93 -1.22 -2.97
CA VAL A 35 19.11 -2.26 -3.61
C VAL A 35 17.62 -2.09 -3.30
N TYR A 36 17.28 -1.91 -2.02
CA TYR A 36 15.88 -1.84 -1.57
C TYR A 36 15.21 -0.52 -1.92
N SER A 37 15.91 0.61 -1.80
CA SER A 37 15.38 1.92 -2.17
C SER A 37 15.05 2.00 -3.67
N GLU A 38 15.87 1.39 -4.52
CA GLU A 38 15.60 1.33 -5.97
C GLU A 38 14.37 0.47 -6.27
N GLN A 39 14.23 -0.71 -5.64
CA GLN A 39 13.04 -1.53 -5.79
C GLN A 39 11.78 -0.83 -5.28
N LEU A 40 11.85 -0.14 -4.14
CA LEU A 40 10.74 0.66 -3.60
C LEU A 40 10.32 1.76 -4.56
N THR A 41 11.28 2.43 -5.21
CA THR A 41 10.99 3.46 -6.22
C THR A 41 10.27 2.86 -7.43
N ARG A 42 10.72 1.69 -7.91
CA ARG A 42 10.06 0.97 -9.01
C ARG A 42 8.64 0.52 -8.66
N ILE A 43 8.42 0.08 -7.42
CA ILE A 43 7.09 -0.28 -6.92
C ILE A 43 6.20 0.96 -6.81
N ALA A 44 6.71 2.06 -6.25
CA ALA A 44 6.00 3.32 -6.15
C ALA A 44 5.59 3.85 -7.54
N ASN A 45 6.43 3.66 -8.55
CA ASN A 45 6.17 4.02 -9.95
C ASN A 45 5.30 2.98 -10.70
N ARG A 46 4.87 1.90 -10.04
CA ARG A 46 4.08 0.79 -10.62
C ARG A 46 4.77 0.03 -11.75
N GLU A 47 6.10 0.07 -11.81
CA GLU A 47 6.90 -0.73 -12.75
C GLU A 47 7.11 -2.17 -12.24
N GLN A 48 7.07 -2.35 -10.91
CA GLN A 48 7.29 -3.61 -10.22
C GLN A 48 6.19 -3.85 -9.18
N SER A 49 5.71 -5.09 -9.05
CA SER A 49 4.62 -5.45 -8.12
C SER A 49 5.07 -6.25 -6.90
N VAL A 50 6.27 -6.82 -6.94
CA VAL A 50 6.79 -7.72 -5.88
C VAL A 50 8.12 -7.19 -5.38
N LEU A 51 8.25 -7.00 -4.06
CA LEU A 51 9.52 -6.69 -3.40
C LEU A 51 10.16 -8.00 -2.90
N TYR A 52 11.43 -8.24 -3.24
CA TYR A 52 12.18 -9.39 -2.73
C TYR A 52 13.19 -8.93 -1.68
N ILE A 53 13.06 -9.42 -0.45
CA ILE A 53 13.96 -9.13 0.67
C ILE A 53 14.77 -10.38 0.98
N SER A 54 16.10 -10.27 0.93
CA SER A 54 17.00 -11.36 1.31
C SER A 54 17.18 -11.39 2.82
N LEU A 55 17.08 -12.59 3.42
CA LEU A 55 17.36 -12.76 4.84
C LEU A 55 18.83 -12.53 5.18
N ASP A 56 19.74 -12.82 4.25
CA ASP A 56 21.17 -12.58 4.43
C ASP A 56 21.44 -11.08 4.66
N ASP A 57 20.78 -10.22 3.88
CA ASP A 57 20.92 -8.77 3.98
C ASP A 57 20.36 -8.25 5.31
N VAL A 58 19.25 -8.83 5.78
CA VAL A 58 18.68 -8.50 7.09
C VAL A 58 19.62 -8.96 8.20
N ALA A 59 20.26 -10.13 8.07
CA ALA A 59 21.21 -10.66 9.05
C ALA A 59 22.49 -9.80 9.14
N GLU A 60 22.96 -9.24 8.02
CA GLU A 60 24.06 -8.27 8.00
C GLU A 60 23.74 -6.99 8.79
N HIS A 61 22.48 -6.53 8.72
CA HIS A 61 22.04 -5.34 9.45
C HIS A 61 21.74 -5.64 10.93
N SER A 62 20.99 -6.72 11.19
CA SER A 62 20.63 -7.17 12.53
C SER A 62 20.36 -8.67 12.54
N SER A 63 21.29 -9.43 13.14
CA SER A 63 21.16 -10.86 13.34
C SER A 63 19.96 -11.24 14.21
N ASP A 64 19.63 -10.40 15.21
CA ASP A 64 18.47 -10.62 16.07
C ASP A 64 17.17 -10.53 15.29
N LEU A 65 17.04 -9.56 14.38
CA LEU A 65 15.87 -9.39 13.52
C LEU A 65 15.72 -10.57 12.56
N ALA A 66 16.82 -11.00 11.93
CA ALA A 66 16.82 -12.17 11.04
C ALA A 66 16.32 -13.44 11.77
N ASN A 67 16.87 -13.73 12.96
CA ASN A 67 16.41 -14.85 13.78
C ASN A 67 14.93 -14.73 14.17
N ALA A 68 14.44 -13.50 14.39
CA ALA A 68 13.04 -13.26 14.71
C ALA A 68 12.12 -13.59 13.51
N ILE A 69 12.54 -13.17 12.31
CA ILE A 69 11.82 -13.44 11.05
C ILE A 69 11.76 -14.94 10.79
N GLU A 70 12.87 -15.67 10.98
CA GLU A 70 12.89 -17.13 10.84
C GLU A 70 11.91 -17.83 11.82
N CYS A 71 11.81 -17.32 13.04
CA CYS A 71 10.89 -17.86 14.05
C CYS A 71 9.40 -17.56 13.75
N ASN A 72 9.08 -16.45 13.07
CA ASN A 72 7.69 -16.08 12.76
C ASN A 72 7.55 -15.25 11.46
N ALA A 73 7.81 -15.89 10.32
CA ALA A 73 7.78 -15.21 9.03
C ALA A 73 6.43 -14.53 8.73
N VAL A 74 5.31 -15.18 9.04
CA VAL A 74 3.96 -14.67 8.74
C VAL A 74 3.69 -13.32 9.38
N ARG A 75 4.13 -13.12 10.62
CA ARG A 75 3.95 -11.84 11.31
C ARG A 75 4.87 -10.78 10.75
N TYR A 76 6.14 -11.10 10.53
CA TYR A 76 7.09 -10.14 9.97
C TYR A 76 6.71 -9.74 8.55
N THR A 77 6.13 -10.61 7.72
CA THR A 77 5.56 -10.21 6.41
C THR A 77 4.53 -9.10 6.55
N LYS A 78 3.64 -9.17 7.55
CA LYS A 78 2.65 -8.11 7.80
C LYS A 78 3.30 -6.82 8.29
N ILE A 79 4.26 -6.92 9.22
CA ILE A 79 5.00 -5.75 9.73
C ILE A 79 5.75 -5.05 8.59
N PHE A 80 6.44 -5.82 7.74
CA PHE A 80 7.11 -5.27 6.55
C PHE A 80 6.12 -4.63 5.59
N ALA A 81 4.96 -5.25 5.33
CA ALA A 81 3.93 -4.66 4.49
C ALA A 81 3.45 -3.30 5.02
N GLU A 82 3.16 -3.21 6.32
CA GLU A 82 2.77 -1.94 6.96
C GLU A 82 3.86 -0.87 6.85
N VAL A 83 5.12 -1.24 7.09
CA VAL A 83 6.26 -0.31 6.97
C VAL A 83 6.43 0.15 5.53
N ILE A 84 6.28 -0.75 4.55
CA ILE A 84 6.39 -0.43 3.13
C ILE A 84 5.24 0.50 2.72
N ASP A 85 4.01 0.24 3.15
CA ASP A 85 2.86 1.10 2.88
C ASP A 85 3.06 2.52 3.43
N ASP A 86 3.64 2.64 4.63
CA ASP A 86 4.01 3.92 5.25
C ASP A 86 5.13 4.64 4.45
N LEU A 87 6.05 3.88 3.83
CA LEU A 87 7.21 4.39 3.09
C LEU A 87 6.95 4.76 1.63
N LEU A 88 6.09 4.02 0.94
CA LEU A 88 5.77 4.21 -0.48
C LEU A 88 5.49 5.65 -0.91
N PRO A 89 4.75 6.49 -0.16
CA PRO A 89 4.53 7.88 -0.58
C PRO A 89 5.82 8.70 -0.72
N ASP A 90 6.86 8.43 0.07
CA ASP A 90 8.13 9.18 0.04
C ASP A 90 8.95 8.90 -1.24
N PHE A 91 8.80 7.71 -1.82
CA PHE A 91 9.59 7.24 -2.98
C PHE A 91 8.89 7.49 -4.32
N ARG A 92 7.72 8.11 -4.31
CA ARG A 92 6.98 8.43 -5.54
C ARG A 92 7.67 9.56 -6.28
N THR A 93 8.28 9.23 -7.42
CA THR A 93 9.05 10.18 -8.25
C THR A 93 8.28 10.66 -9.48
N VAL A 94 7.26 9.92 -9.91
CA VAL A 94 6.50 10.19 -11.13
C VAL A 94 5.01 10.31 -10.82
N ASP A 95 4.33 11.19 -11.56
CA ASP A 95 2.87 11.23 -11.57
C ASP A 95 2.32 9.99 -12.27
N LEU A 96 1.64 9.15 -11.49
CA LEU A 96 1.08 7.90 -11.95
C LEU A 96 -0.05 8.16 -12.96
N VAL A 97 0.21 7.82 -14.21
CA VAL A 97 -0.85 7.61 -15.20
C VAL A 97 -1.53 6.28 -14.84
N PRO A 98 -2.87 6.21 -14.79
CA PRO A 98 -3.56 4.95 -14.52
C PRO A 98 -3.24 3.95 -15.63
N GLN A 99 -2.44 2.93 -15.31
CA GLN A 99 -2.04 1.89 -16.25
C GLN A 99 -2.92 0.64 -16.14
N ASP A 100 -3.47 0.36 -14.96
CA ASP A 100 -4.28 -0.84 -14.70
C ASP A 100 -5.79 -0.52 -14.72
N VAL A 101 -6.59 -1.47 -15.19
CA VAL A 101 -8.06 -1.45 -15.14
C VAL A 101 -8.55 -1.29 -13.69
N LEU A 102 -7.85 -1.92 -12.74
CA LEU A 102 -8.18 -1.79 -11.32
C LEU A 102 -8.00 -0.36 -10.81
N ASP A 103 -6.96 0.35 -11.26
CA ASP A 103 -6.72 1.74 -10.87
C ASP A 103 -7.80 2.66 -11.39
N ILE A 104 -8.16 2.48 -12.67
CA ILE A 104 -9.25 3.20 -13.32
C ILE A 104 -10.54 2.98 -12.51
N PHE A 105 -10.83 1.73 -12.13
CA PHE A 105 -11.99 1.40 -11.32
C PHE A 105 -11.96 2.07 -9.93
N ILE A 106 -10.82 2.05 -9.24
CA ILE A 106 -10.65 2.70 -7.93
C ILE A 106 -10.85 4.20 -8.04
N ASP A 107 -10.23 4.86 -9.02
CA ASP A 107 -10.34 6.29 -9.27
C ASP A 107 -11.80 6.70 -9.59
N HIS A 108 -12.50 5.91 -10.41
CA HIS A 108 -13.93 6.12 -10.64
C HIS A 108 -14.76 5.97 -9.37
N ARG A 109 -14.48 4.96 -8.54
CA ARG A 109 -15.19 4.74 -7.27
C ARG A 109 -14.97 5.91 -6.30
N ILE A 110 -13.74 6.37 -6.14
CA ILE A 110 -13.39 7.50 -5.27
C ILE A 110 -14.12 8.77 -5.75
N ARG A 111 -14.09 9.08 -7.05
CA ARG A 111 -14.80 10.25 -7.60
C ARG A 111 -16.32 10.15 -7.42
N MET A 112 -16.89 8.96 -7.52
CA MET A 112 -18.32 8.73 -7.28
C MET A 112 -18.68 8.93 -5.80
N GLU A 113 -17.91 8.34 -4.88
CA GLU A 113 -18.09 8.51 -3.44
C GLU A 113 -17.96 9.98 -3.01
N GLN A 114 -17.01 10.73 -3.61
CA GLN A 114 -16.87 12.17 -3.38
C GLN A 114 -18.10 12.96 -3.88
N ARG A 115 -18.65 12.63 -5.05
CA ARG A 115 -19.86 13.26 -5.59
C ARG A 115 -21.11 12.95 -4.75
N ILE A 116 -21.25 11.70 -4.30
CA ILE A 116 -22.34 11.30 -3.41
C ILE A 116 -22.23 12.04 -2.08
N ARG A 117 -21.05 12.06 -1.45
CA ARG A 117 -20.83 12.81 -0.20
C ARG A 117 -21.08 14.31 -0.36
N ALA A 118 -20.71 14.91 -1.50
CA ALA A 118 -21.01 16.31 -1.78
C ALA A 118 -22.52 16.56 -1.96
N ALA A 119 -23.23 15.69 -2.67
CA ALA A 119 -24.68 15.76 -2.81
C ALA A 119 -25.42 15.52 -1.48
N ASP A 120 -24.93 14.59 -0.65
CA ASP A 120 -25.45 14.33 0.69
C ASP A 120 -25.16 15.50 1.65
N ALA A 121 -24.02 16.17 1.50
CA ALA A 121 -23.70 17.39 2.25
C ALA A 121 -24.60 18.57 1.82
N GLU A 122 -24.98 18.67 0.55
CA GLU A 122 -25.99 19.62 0.06
C GLU A 122 -27.42 19.22 0.45
N THR A 123 -27.68 17.92 0.71
CA THR A 123 -29.01 17.36 1.03
C THR A 123 -29.21 17.10 2.53
N ALA A 124 -28.20 17.33 3.38
CA ALA A 124 -28.35 17.30 4.83
C ALA A 124 -29.35 18.39 5.29
N PRO A 125 -30.37 18.05 6.09
CA PRO A 125 -31.71 18.58 5.89
C PRO A 125 -31.98 19.93 6.58
N ARG A 126 -32.58 20.88 5.84
CA ARG A 126 -33.82 21.48 6.34
C ARG A 126 -34.81 20.32 6.48
N ALA A 127 -35.15 19.99 7.72
CA ALA A 127 -36.09 18.92 8.04
C ALA A 127 -37.41 19.11 7.29
N VAL A 128 -37.63 18.33 6.23
CA VAL A 128 -38.96 18.05 5.69
C VAL A 128 -38.95 16.61 5.17
N SER A 129 -39.81 15.80 5.78
CA SER A 129 -40.26 14.47 5.37
C SER A 129 -40.10 14.20 3.87
N ARG A 130 -39.19 13.28 3.51
CA ARG A 130 -39.12 12.72 2.16
C ARG A 130 -39.15 11.21 2.26
N ASP A 131 -40.22 10.61 1.75
CA ASP A 131 -40.40 9.17 1.62
C ASP A 131 -39.18 8.54 0.91
N PRO A 132 -38.83 7.27 1.19
CA PRO A 132 -37.70 6.61 0.55
C PRO A 132 -38.03 6.38 -0.92
N GLU A 133 -37.57 7.27 -1.81
CA GLU A 133 -37.66 7.04 -3.25
C GLU A 133 -36.81 5.80 -3.61
N PRO A 134 -37.35 4.87 -4.43
CA PRO A 134 -36.62 3.70 -4.86
C PRO A 134 -35.40 4.14 -5.68
N VAL A 135 -34.21 3.71 -5.26
CA VAL A 135 -32.93 4.00 -5.94
C VAL A 135 -33.09 3.72 -7.44
N ASN A 136 -33.12 4.78 -8.25
CA ASN A 136 -33.46 4.67 -9.65
C ASN A 136 -32.31 4.04 -10.44
N MET A 137 -32.38 2.72 -10.62
CA MET A 137 -31.34 1.93 -11.28
C MET A 137 -31.12 2.35 -12.75
N ALA A 138 -32.07 3.08 -13.35
CA ALA A 138 -31.92 3.67 -14.68
C ALA A 138 -30.92 4.84 -14.68
N GLU A 139 -30.88 5.62 -13.60
CA GLU A 139 -29.94 6.74 -13.42
C GLU A 139 -28.53 6.24 -13.13
N VAL A 140 -28.43 5.12 -12.41
CA VAL A 140 -27.18 4.39 -12.22
C VAL A 140 -26.68 3.88 -13.58
N ARG A 141 -27.55 3.25 -14.39
CA ARG A 141 -27.20 2.75 -15.73
C ARG A 141 -26.83 3.84 -16.75
N SER A 142 -27.39 5.04 -16.64
CA SER A 142 -27.03 6.17 -17.52
C SER A 142 -25.74 6.89 -17.10
N ARG A 143 -25.28 6.70 -15.86
CA ARG A 143 -24.04 7.26 -15.32
C ARG A 143 -22.79 6.44 -15.65
N PHE A 144 -22.95 5.26 -16.26
CA PHE A 144 -21.83 4.40 -16.65
C PHE A 144 -21.89 4.00 -18.14
N PRO A 145 -20.75 3.93 -18.84
CA PRO A 145 -20.68 3.33 -20.16
C PRO A 145 -21.18 1.87 -20.10
N PRO A 146 -22.01 1.42 -21.08
CA PRO A 146 -22.67 0.11 -21.04
C PRO A 146 -21.69 -1.07 -21.05
N GLU A 147 -20.45 -0.84 -21.48
CA GLU A 147 -19.40 -1.87 -21.54
C GLU A 147 -18.98 -2.39 -20.16
N LEU A 148 -19.15 -1.60 -19.10
CA LEU A 148 -18.78 -1.99 -17.73
C LEU A 148 -19.82 -2.85 -17.01
N LEU A 149 -21.05 -2.93 -17.55
CA LEU A 149 -22.11 -3.77 -17.01
C LEU A 149 -22.22 -5.12 -17.72
N ARG A 150 -21.40 -5.31 -18.76
CA ARG A 150 -21.37 -6.54 -19.52
C ARG A 150 -20.44 -7.52 -18.81
N ARG A 151 -21.03 -8.42 -18.02
CA ARG A 151 -20.33 -9.61 -17.53
C ARG A 151 -19.93 -10.43 -18.76
N LEU A 152 -18.64 -10.42 -19.11
CA LEU A 152 -18.06 -11.50 -19.90
C LEU A 152 -17.91 -12.74 -19.01
#